data_AF-A0A8J3MQU6-F1
#
_entry.id   AF-A0A8J3MQU6-F1
#
_cell.length_a   1.000
_cell.length_b   1.000
_cell.length_c   1.000
_cell.angle_alpha   90.00
_cell.angle_beta   90.00
_cell.angle_gamma   90.00
#
_symmetry.space_group_name_H-M   'P 1'
#
loop_
_entity.id
_entity.type
_entity.pdbx_description
1 polymer ?
#
loop_
_entity_poly.entity_id
_entity_poly.type
_entity_poly.pdbx_seq_one_letter_code
_entity_poly.pdbx_strand_id
1 'polypeptide(L)'
;MSLETAENSEQTLIPIVEEASRELVIPGASPVRLQTLDVARHSAPAPNGKRYVVATFNDQRMGRGYITAIYPQQGGYLTLIRLVLAEASSKTVDEAVQKHTDFIQKIQQGKLAQLLQSLLGEGE
;
A
#
# COMPACT_ATOMS: atom_id res chain seq x y z
N MET A 1 -22.72 -47.69 20.84
CA MET A 1 -23.75 -46.66 21.07
C MET A 1 -23.13 -45.58 21.94
N SER A 2 -22.90 -44.33 21.54
CA SER A 2 -22.99 -43.61 20.27
C SER A 2 -22.07 -42.38 20.43
N LEU A 3 -21.20 -42.12 19.47
CA LEU A 3 -20.39 -40.89 19.38
C LEU A 3 -21.21 -39.87 18.57
N GLU A 4 -21.79 -38.88 19.24
CA GLU A 4 -22.47 -37.71 18.67
C GLU A 4 -21.97 -36.52 19.51
N THR A 5 -21.49 -35.39 19.00
CA THR A 5 -21.44 -34.83 17.66
C THR A 5 -20.37 -33.74 17.77
N ALA A 6 -19.18 -33.97 17.22
CA ALA A 6 -18.24 -32.87 17.01
C ALA A 6 -18.78 -32.09 15.82
N GLU A 7 -19.43 -30.96 16.09
CA GLU A 7 -19.90 -30.04 15.07
C GLU A 7 -18.72 -29.59 14.22
N ASN A 8 -18.59 -30.22 13.05
CA ASN A 8 -17.72 -29.83 11.97
C ASN A 8 -18.20 -28.47 11.44
N SER A 9 -17.83 -27.41 12.15
CA SER A 9 -17.90 -26.05 11.61
C SER A 9 -16.88 -25.97 10.50
N GLU A 10 -17.28 -26.36 9.29
CA GLU A 10 -16.51 -26.13 8.08
C GLU A 10 -16.24 -24.63 7.99
N GLN A 11 -15.03 -24.22 8.37
CA GLN A 11 -14.54 -22.87 8.12
C GLN A 11 -14.41 -22.73 6.61
N THR A 12 -15.49 -22.31 5.96
CA THR A 12 -15.51 -21.97 4.55
C THR A 12 -14.51 -20.84 4.33
N LEU A 13 -13.35 -21.18 3.78
CA LEU A 13 -12.35 -20.22 3.34
C LEU A 13 -12.97 -19.42 2.19
N ILE A 14 -13.44 -18.20 2.50
CA ILE A 14 -13.96 -17.29 1.48
C ILE A 14 -12.77 -16.93 0.57
N PRO A 15 -12.80 -17.29 -0.72
CA PRO A 15 -11.71 -16.97 -1.63
C PRO A 15 -11.52 -15.46 -1.65
N ILE A 16 -10.28 -15.02 -1.49
CA ILE A 16 -9.90 -13.63 -1.72
C ILE A 16 -10.16 -13.39 -3.20
N VAL A 17 -11.18 -12.58 -3.52
CA VAL A 17 -11.32 -12.04 -4.86
C VAL A 17 -10.13 -11.10 -5.03
N GLU A 18 -9.06 -11.59 -5.65
CA GLU A 18 -7.97 -10.74 -6.12
C GLU A 18 -8.56 -9.82 -7.18
N GLU A 19 -8.86 -8.57 -6.81
CA GLU A 19 -9.05 -7.52 -7.80
C GLU A 19 -7.79 -7.52 -8.66
N ALA A 20 -7.94 -7.90 -9.94
CA ALA A 20 -6.82 -8.15 -10.84
C ALA A 20 -5.80 -7.01 -10.75
N SER A 21 -4.57 -7.36 -10.38
CA SER A 21 -3.45 -6.42 -10.29
C SER A 21 -3.34 -5.68 -11.63
N ARG A 22 -3.71 -4.40 -11.66
CA ARG A 22 -3.50 -3.56 -12.83
C ARG A 22 -2.00 -3.31 -12.93
N GLU A 23 -1.40 -3.62 -14.08
CA GLU A 23 -0.02 -3.25 -14.37
C GLU A 23 0.06 -1.73 -14.52
N LEU A 24 0.22 -1.05 -13.38
CA LEU A 24 0.29 0.41 -13.30
C LEU A 24 1.71 0.85 -13.66
N VAL A 25 1.89 1.46 -14.82
CA VAL A 25 3.19 1.98 -15.25
C VAL A 25 3.28 3.46 -14.89
N ILE A 26 4.27 3.83 -14.06
CA ILE A 26 4.50 5.22 -13.66
C ILE A 26 5.89 5.68 -14.14
N PRO A 27 5.97 6.72 -15.00
CA PRO A 27 7.24 7.21 -15.51
C PRO A 27 8.24 7.55 -14.40
N GLY A 28 9.48 7.07 -14.54
CA GLY A 28 10.56 7.34 -13.59
C GLY A 28 10.42 6.65 -12.23
N ALA A 29 9.42 5.80 -12.01
CA ALA A 29 9.28 4.99 -10.82
C ALA A 29 9.37 3.50 -11.18
N SER A 30 10.22 2.76 -10.47
CA SER A 30 10.46 1.34 -10.77
C SER A 30 9.39 0.49 -10.09
N PRO A 31 8.73 -0.44 -10.80
CA PRO A 31 7.79 -1.36 -10.16
C PRO A 31 8.54 -2.23 -9.14
N VAL A 32 7.88 -2.53 -8.03
CA VAL A 32 8.38 -3.43 -7.00
C VAL A 32 7.47 -4.65 -6.97
N ARG A 33 8.04 -5.83 -6.67
CA ARG A 33 7.27 -7.05 -6.52
C ARG A 33 6.11 -6.83 -5.54
N LEU A 34 4.89 -7.09 -6.01
CA LEU A 34 3.69 -7.00 -5.20
C LEU A 34 3.70 -8.06 -4.10
N GLN A 35 3.19 -7.68 -2.94
CA GLN A 35 2.89 -8.57 -1.83
C GLN A 35 1.39 -8.88 -1.81
N THR A 36 0.99 -9.84 -0.98
CA THR A 36 -0.42 -10.13 -0.75
C THR A 36 -1.17 -8.86 -0.39
N LEU A 37 -2.35 -8.66 -0.99
CA LEU A 37 -3.22 -7.49 -0.84
C LEU A 37 -2.71 -6.19 -1.49
N ASP A 38 -1.50 -6.17 -2.06
CA ASP A 38 -1.06 -4.99 -2.80
C ASP A 38 -1.88 -4.80 -4.08
N VAL A 39 -2.33 -3.56 -4.27
CA VAL A 39 -2.88 -3.05 -5.52
C VAL A 39 -1.76 -2.51 -6.40
N ALA A 40 -0.78 -1.80 -5.80
CA ALA A 40 0.35 -1.22 -6.52
C ALA A 40 1.56 -1.02 -5.59
N ARG A 41 2.77 -1.16 -6.13
CA ARG A 41 4.00 -0.88 -5.38
C ARG A 41 5.11 -0.38 -6.29
N HIS A 42 5.68 0.79 -5.98
CA HIS A 42 6.74 1.41 -6.77
C HIS A 42 7.83 2.03 -5.91
N SER A 43 9.07 1.94 -6.40
CA SER A 43 10.22 2.71 -5.91
C SER A 43 10.34 4.01 -6.68
N ALA A 44 10.08 5.13 -6.02
CA ALA A 44 10.18 6.48 -6.54
C ALA A 44 11.53 7.12 -6.14
N PRO A 45 12.37 7.53 -7.10
CA PRO A 45 13.54 8.34 -6.82
C PRO A 45 13.11 9.78 -6.48
N ALA A 46 13.71 10.35 -5.44
CA ALA A 46 13.58 11.76 -5.11
C ALA A 46 14.80 12.56 -5.63
N PRO A 47 14.66 13.88 -5.89
CA PRO A 47 15.77 14.71 -6.38
C PRO A 47 16.99 14.77 -5.45
N ASN A 48 16.83 14.48 -4.16
CA ASN A 48 17.91 14.45 -3.18
C ASN A 48 18.73 13.14 -3.19
N GLY A 49 18.57 12.30 -4.22
CA GLY A 49 19.26 11.01 -4.37
C GLY A 49 18.70 9.89 -3.48
N LYS A 50 17.73 10.18 -2.60
CA LYS A 50 17.05 9.14 -1.82
C LYS A 50 15.98 8.47 -2.66
N ARG A 51 15.58 7.26 -2.26
CA ARG A 51 14.44 6.55 -2.84
C ARG A 51 13.41 6.26 -1.77
N TYR A 52 12.16 6.25 -2.19
CA TYR A 52 11.02 5.94 -1.34
C TYR A 52 10.18 4.89 -2.04
N VAL A 53 9.61 3.97 -1.26
CA VAL A 53 8.62 3.04 -1.80
C VAL A 53 7.24 3.54 -1.43
N VAL A 54 6.39 3.65 -2.44
CA VAL A 54 4.96 3.87 -2.26
C VAL A 54 4.29 2.52 -2.47
N ALA A 55 3.49 2.08 -1.50
CA ALA A 55 2.70 0.86 -1.59
C ALA A 55 1.23 1.21 -1.34
N THR A 56 0.35 0.64 -2.16
CA THR A 56 -1.08 0.73 -1.99
C THR A 56 -1.65 -0.67 -1.83
N PHE A 57 -2.41 -0.92 -0.77
CA PHE A 57 -2.92 -2.24 -0.44
C PHE A 57 -4.35 -2.19 0.12
N ASN A 58 -5.07 -3.29 -0.05
CA ASN A 58 -6.43 -3.46 0.47
C ASN A 58 -6.38 -3.81 1.96
N ASP A 59 -6.88 -2.91 2.80
CA ASP A 59 -7.01 -3.08 4.26
C ASP A 59 -8.49 -2.99 4.71
N GLN A 60 -9.43 -3.32 3.80
CA GLN A 60 -10.88 -3.27 4.06
C GLN A 60 -11.30 -4.22 5.18
N ARG A 61 -10.62 -5.36 5.32
CA ARG A 61 -10.90 -6.34 6.40
C ARG A 61 -10.60 -5.79 7.80
N MET A 62 -9.76 -4.76 7.89
CA MET A 62 -9.49 -4.03 9.14
C MET A 62 -10.33 -2.74 9.25
N GLY A 63 -11.29 -2.52 8.35
CA GLY A 63 -12.15 -1.33 8.34
C GLY A 63 -11.48 -0.05 7.84
N ARG A 64 -10.27 -0.14 7.27
CA ARG A 64 -9.45 1.03 6.89
C ARG A 64 -9.52 1.40 5.40
N GLY A 65 -10.22 0.61 4.60
CA GLY A 65 -10.33 0.82 3.16
C GLY A 65 -9.04 0.42 2.43
N TYR A 66 -8.65 1.16 1.41
CA TYR A 66 -7.36 1.00 0.74
C TYR A 66 -6.36 1.98 1.33
N ILE A 67 -5.19 1.49 1.74
CA ILE A 67 -4.14 2.32 2.31
C ILE A 67 -3.07 2.58 1.26
N THR A 68 -2.66 3.84 1.10
CA THR A 68 -1.46 4.24 0.35
C THR A 68 -0.43 4.78 1.32
N ALA A 69 0.71 4.09 1.44
CA ALA A 69 1.75 4.38 2.42
C ALA A 69 3.11 4.66 1.76
N ILE A 70 3.91 5.53 2.40
CA ILE A 70 5.25 5.91 1.97
C ILE A 70 6.29 5.36 2.94
N TYR A 71 7.32 4.70 2.39
CA TYR A 71 8.43 4.12 3.15
C TYR A 71 9.76 4.66 2.63
N PRO A 72 10.75 5.00 3.49
CA PRO A 72 12.10 5.26 3.03
C PRO A 72 12.73 3.94 2.56
N GLN A 73 13.34 3.94 1.38
CA GLN A 73 14.05 2.76 0.90
C GLN A 73 15.45 2.72 1.52
N GLN A 74 15.66 1.81 2.48
CA GLN A 74 16.96 1.55 3.11
C GLN A 74 17.49 0.18 2.68
N GLY A 75 18.81 0.03 2.57
CA GLY A 75 19.47 -1.28 2.41
C GLY A 75 19.00 -2.13 1.22
N GLY A 76 18.46 -1.51 0.16
CA GLY A 76 17.92 -2.24 -0.99
C GLY A 76 16.65 -3.03 -0.67
N TYR A 77 15.61 -2.42 -0.10
CA TYR A 77 14.26 -2.99 0.11
C TYR A 77 14.18 -4.38 0.80
N LEU A 78 15.25 -4.82 1.45
CA LEU A 78 15.36 -6.07 2.21
C LEU A 78 15.00 -5.89 3.70
N THR A 79 14.43 -4.75 4.09
CA THR A 79 14.21 -4.41 5.50
C THR A 79 13.01 -5.16 6.09
N LEU A 80 13.24 -5.84 7.22
CA LEU A 80 12.21 -6.56 8.01
C LEU A 80 11.15 -5.62 8.60
N ILE A 81 11.55 -4.39 8.95
CA ILE A 81 10.67 -3.37 9.51
C ILE A 81 10.55 -2.24 8.51
N ARG A 82 9.31 -1.85 8.22
CA ARG A 82 8.99 -0.72 7.35
C ARG A 82 8.48 0.44 8.20
N LEU A 83 9.30 1.47 8.34
CA LEU A 83 8.91 2.70 8.99
C LEU A 83 8.06 3.52 8.01
N VAL A 84 6.76 3.58 8.26
CA VAL A 84 5.83 4.43 7.51
C VAL A 84 6.18 5.89 7.80
N LEU A 85 6.39 6.70 6.76
CA LEU A 85 6.53 8.15 6.93
C LEU A 85 5.18 8.85 7.00
N ALA A 86 4.25 8.40 6.15
CA ALA A 86 2.85 8.79 6.17
C ALA A 86 2.04 7.78 5.38
N GLU A 87 0.74 7.78 5.62
CA GLU A 87 -0.25 6.99 4.91
C GLU A 87 -1.54 7.79 4.74
N ALA A 88 -2.37 7.38 3.78
CA ALA A 88 -3.72 7.88 3.62
C ALA A 88 -4.65 6.76 3.17
N SER A 89 -5.90 6.80 3.64
CA SER A 89 -6.95 5.87 3.24
C SER A 89 -7.73 6.36 2.02
N SER A 90 -8.28 5.42 1.28
CA SER A 90 -9.21 5.60 0.16
C SER A 90 -10.35 4.60 0.29
N LYS A 91 -11.55 4.95 -0.18
CA LYS A 91 -12.71 4.05 -0.10
C LYS A 91 -12.75 3.09 -1.29
N THR A 92 -12.25 3.53 -2.43
CA THR A 92 -12.23 2.77 -3.68
C THR A 92 -10.81 2.51 -4.18
N VAL A 93 -10.66 1.49 -5.02
CA VAL A 93 -9.39 1.15 -5.67
C VAL A 93 -8.90 2.29 -6.56
N ASP A 94 -9.80 2.90 -7.34
CA ASP A 94 -9.44 3.96 -8.28
C ASP A 94 -8.92 5.21 -7.54
N GLU A 95 -9.57 5.59 -6.43
CA GLU A 95 -9.05 6.65 -5.54
C GLU A 95 -7.67 6.28 -4.98
N ALA A 96 -7.46 5.03 -4.62
CA ALA A 96 -6.19 4.55 -4.08
C ALA A 96 -5.07 4.58 -5.13
N VAL A 97 -5.36 4.17 -6.37
CA VAL A 97 -4.42 4.20 -7.50
C VAL A 97 -4.08 5.63 -7.93
N GLN A 98 -5.07 6.53 -7.95
CA GLN A 98 -4.82 7.95 -8.21
C GLN A 98 -3.89 8.54 -7.14
N LYS A 99 -4.20 8.29 -5.86
CA LYS A 99 -3.40 8.75 -4.72
C LYS A 99 -1.98 8.17 -4.75
N HIS A 100 -1.83 6.89 -5.10
CA HIS A 100 -0.53 6.24 -5.30
C HIS A 100 0.33 7.00 -6.32
N THR A 101 -0.27 7.31 -7.46
CA THR A 101 0.38 8.03 -8.55
C THR A 101 0.77 9.44 -8.13
N ASP A 102 -0.13 10.16 -7.45
CA ASP A 102 0.11 11.51 -6.95
C ASP A 102 1.26 11.55 -5.92
N PHE A 103 1.33 10.56 -5.03
CA PHE A 103 2.41 10.45 -4.04
C PHE A 103 3.76 10.27 -4.72
N ILE A 104 3.84 9.38 -5.71
CA ILE A 104 5.07 9.15 -6.49
C ILE A 104 5.50 10.42 -7.22
N GLN A 105 4.56 11.10 -7.88
CA GLN A 105 4.86 12.35 -8.57
C GLN A 105 5.37 13.42 -7.60
N LYS A 106 4.74 13.59 -6.43
CA LYS A 106 5.21 14.53 -5.40
C LYS A 106 6.61 14.17 -4.90
N ILE A 107 6.92 12.88 -4.72
CA ILE A 107 8.27 12.43 -4.36
C ILE A 107 9.28 12.79 -5.44
N GLN A 108 9.00 12.45 -6.70
CA GLN A 108 9.86 12.74 -7.86
C GLN A 108 10.08 14.23 -8.09
N GLN A 109 9.09 15.07 -7.76
CA GLN A 109 9.17 16.52 -7.82
C GLN A 109 9.88 17.16 -6.62
N GLY A 110 10.35 16.37 -5.64
CA GLY A 110 11.00 16.90 -4.43
C GLY A 110 10.03 17.52 -3.41
N LYS A 111 8.73 17.26 -3.55
CA LYS A 111 7.65 17.81 -2.71
C LYS A 111 7.23 16.89 -1.56
N LEU A 112 8.08 15.93 -1.18
CA LEU A 112 7.76 14.97 -0.13
C LEU A 112 7.46 15.66 1.21
N ALA A 113 8.23 16.66 1.63
CA ALA A 113 7.98 17.34 2.91
C ALA A 113 6.59 18.00 2.97
N GLN A 114 6.16 18.63 1.87
CA GLN A 114 4.83 19.25 1.74
C GLN A 114 3.72 18.19 1.78
N LEU A 115 3.95 17.04 1.14
CA LEU A 115 3.03 15.91 1.20
C LEU A 115 2.91 15.35 2.61
N LEU A 116 4.01 15.16 3.33
CA LEU A 116 3.98 14.67 4.71
C LEU A 116 3.23 15.65 5.62
N GLN A 117 3.45 16.95 5.43
CA GLN A 117 2.74 17.99 6.19
C GLN A 117 1.23 17.97 5.93
N SER A 118 0.79 17.80 4.68
CA SER A 118 -0.65 17.73 4.38
C SER A 118 -1.31 16.48 4.98
N LEU A 119 -0.58 15.36 5.04
CA LEU A 119 -1.13 14.10 5.57
C LEU A 119 -1.16 14.05 7.10
N LEU A 120 -0.19 14.69 7.76
CA LEU A 120 -0.11 14.74 9.22
C LEU A 120 -0.97 15.87 9.81
N GLY A 121 -1.25 16.92 9.03
CA GLY A 121 -2.09 18.05 9.44
C GLY A 121 -3.60 17.82 9.33
N GLU A 122 -4.05 16.70 8.75
CA GLU A 122 -5.47 16.29 8.71
C GLU A 122 -5.92 15.57 10.00
N GLY A 123 -5.08 15.54 11.03
CA GLY A 123 -5.31 14.83 12.30
C GLY A 123 -5.57 15.70 13.54
N GLU A 124 -5.85 17.01 13.37
CA GLU A 124 -6.28 17.91 14.46
C GLU A 124 -7.80 18.14 14.48
#